data_AF-A0A2N9N0X5-F1
#
_entry.id   AF-A0A2N9N0X5-F1
#
_cell.length_a   1.000
_cell.length_b   1.000
_cell.length_c   1.000
_cell.angle_alpha   90.00
_cell.angle_beta   90.00
_cell.angle_gamma   90.00
#
_symmetry.space_group_name_H-M   'P 1'
#
loop_
_entity.id
_entity.type
_entity.pdbx_description
1 polymer ?
#
loop_
_entity_poly.entity_id
_entity_poly.type
_entity_poly.pdbx_seq_one_letter_code
_entity_poly.pdbx_strand_id
1 'polypeptide(L)'
;MDETAFAQVTAEAIAERAGTSKATLYRWWPNKAAVVIEAFRQAIAPELPLLDTGSLREDLTTQVRNFARVLSGRGGRMLRSFIVAARSDPDVAAAFRSIWSDPRRAEAREMLRHKQTRGQLRKDADLDLVLDSLYGPLYYRFLVKNESPSQKYAEALAGLVIQGLVAPQR
;
A
#
# COMPACT_ATOMS: atom_id res chain seq x y z
N MET A 1 20.58 -6.44 4.21
CA MET A 1 20.98 -6.73 2.82
C MET A 1 19.81 -7.38 2.11
N ASP A 2 18.94 -6.58 1.46
CA ASP A 2 17.99 -7.09 0.45
C ASP A 2 17.62 -5.94 -0.52
N GLU A 3 18.57 -5.02 -0.77
CA GLU A 3 18.42 -3.89 -1.71
C GLU A 3 18.36 -4.33 -3.19
N THR A 4 18.40 -5.64 -3.44
CA THR A 4 18.67 -6.19 -4.76
C THR A 4 17.44 -6.77 -5.45
N ALA A 5 16.30 -6.95 -4.77
CA ALA A 5 15.18 -7.70 -5.34
C ALA A 5 14.56 -7.06 -6.60
N PHE A 6 14.41 -5.73 -6.63
CA PHE A 6 13.99 -5.02 -7.85
C PHE A 6 15.16 -4.80 -8.82
N ALA A 7 16.34 -4.46 -8.29
CA ALA A 7 17.52 -4.14 -9.10
C ALA A 7 18.01 -5.34 -9.95
N GLN A 8 17.86 -6.57 -9.44
CA GLN A 8 18.25 -7.80 -10.12
C GLN A 8 17.28 -8.23 -11.24
N VAL A 9 16.10 -7.62 -11.33
CA VAL A 9 15.13 -7.96 -12.38
C VAL A 9 15.47 -7.21 -13.67
N THR A 10 15.62 -7.98 -14.75
CA THR A 10 15.85 -7.48 -16.12
C THR A 10 14.63 -7.72 -17.00
N ALA A 11 14.46 -6.90 -18.04
CA ALA A 11 13.35 -7.05 -18.98
C ALA A 11 13.49 -8.34 -19.80
N GLU A 12 14.72 -8.76 -20.08
CA GLU A 12 15.10 -10.02 -20.71
C GLU A 12 14.59 -11.21 -19.89
N ALA A 13 14.93 -11.26 -18.60
CA ALA A 13 14.51 -12.35 -17.72
C ALA A 13 12.99 -12.40 -17.51
N ILE A 14 12.32 -11.23 -17.53
CA ILE A 14 10.86 -11.18 -17.50
C ILE A 14 10.27 -11.76 -18.80
N ALA A 15 10.77 -11.33 -19.96
CA ALA A 15 10.28 -11.75 -21.26
C ALA A 15 10.47 -13.26 -21.47
N GLU A 16 11.67 -13.77 -21.15
CA GLU A 16 12.00 -15.20 -21.18
C GLU A 16 11.04 -16.02 -20.31
N ARG A 17 10.85 -15.63 -19.04
CA ARG A 17 9.95 -16.34 -18.12
C ARG A 17 8.48 -16.25 -18.53
N ALA A 18 8.08 -15.19 -19.22
CA ALA A 18 6.73 -15.01 -19.74
C ALA A 18 6.52 -15.67 -21.12
N GLY A 19 7.54 -16.31 -21.71
CA GLY A 19 7.47 -16.91 -23.04
C GLY A 19 7.19 -15.88 -24.15
N THR A 20 7.67 -14.64 -23.99
CA THR A 20 7.40 -13.54 -24.92
C THR A 20 8.66 -12.76 -25.27
N SER A 21 8.53 -11.79 -26.20
CA SER A 21 9.64 -10.90 -26.56
C SER A 21 9.62 -9.61 -25.74
N LYS A 22 10.78 -8.95 -25.59
CA LYS A 22 10.84 -7.59 -25.03
C LYS A 22 9.96 -6.60 -25.78
N ALA A 23 9.87 -6.71 -27.10
CA ALA A 23 9.01 -5.86 -27.92
C ALA A 23 7.52 -6.04 -27.56
N THR A 24 7.09 -7.28 -27.35
CA THR A 24 5.73 -7.58 -26.89
C THR A 24 5.47 -7.03 -25.50
N LEU A 25 6.43 -7.16 -24.58
CA LEU A 25 6.32 -6.62 -23.22
C LEU A 25 6.24 -5.08 -23.24
N TYR A 26 7.10 -4.41 -23.99
CA TYR A 26 7.11 -2.94 -24.07
C TYR A 26 5.95 -2.33 -24.86
N ARG A 27 5.19 -3.14 -25.61
CA ARG A 27 3.91 -2.72 -26.20
C ARG A 27 2.87 -2.38 -25.12
N TRP A 28 2.92 -3.03 -23.96
CA TRP A 28 1.93 -2.88 -22.89
C TRP A 28 2.46 -2.11 -21.68
N TRP A 29 3.75 -2.22 -21.40
CA TRP A 29 4.38 -1.54 -20.26
C TRP A 29 5.55 -0.70 -20.75
N PRO A 30 5.61 0.60 -20.44
CA PRO A 30 6.64 1.48 -21.02
C PRO A 30 8.07 1.15 -20.57
N ASN A 31 8.24 0.45 -19.45
CA ASN A 31 9.54 0.09 -18.89
C ASN A 31 9.43 -1.14 -17.96
N LYS A 32 10.58 -1.66 -17.51
CA LYS A 32 10.63 -2.80 -16.58
C LYS A 32 9.92 -2.53 -15.24
N ALA A 33 9.95 -1.28 -14.75
CA ALA A 33 9.36 -0.92 -13.47
C ALA A 33 7.84 -1.11 -13.51
N ALA A 34 7.19 -0.67 -14.58
CA ALA A 34 5.77 -0.83 -14.78
C ALA A 34 5.34 -2.30 -14.77
N VAL A 35 6.10 -3.20 -15.41
CA VAL A 35 5.79 -4.64 -15.40
C VAL A 35 5.90 -5.23 -14.00
N VAL A 36 7.01 -4.95 -13.31
CA VAL A 36 7.28 -5.55 -12.00
C VAL A 36 6.32 -5.02 -10.94
N ILE A 37 5.97 -3.73 -10.98
CA ILE A 37 5.04 -3.11 -10.04
C ILE A 37 3.61 -3.60 -10.30
N GLU A 38 3.21 -3.78 -11.56
CA GLU A 38 1.90 -4.35 -11.88
C GLU A 38 1.79 -5.81 -11.42
N ALA A 39 2.83 -6.63 -11.66
CA ALA A 39 2.89 -8.00 -11.16
C ALA A 39 2.86 -8.05 -9.61
N PHE A 40 3.59 -7.14 -8.95
CA PHE A 40 3.55 -6.99 -7.50
C PHE A 40 2.15 -6.60 -7.02
N ARG A 41 1.49 -5.64 -7.67
CA ARG A 41 0.14 -5.19 -7.33
C ARG A 41 -0.84 -6.35 -7.37
N GLN A 42 -0.81 -7.14 -8.44
CA GLN A 42 -1.66 -8.32 -8.60
C GLN A 42 -1.38 -9.39 -7.54
N ALA A 43 -0.11 -9.62 -7.20
CA ALA A 43 0.27 -10.60 -6.18
C ALA A 43 -0.18 -10.20 -4.77
N ILE A 44 -0.14 -8.90 -4.44
CA ILE A 44 -0.51 -8.39 -3.11
C ILE A 44 -2.01 -8.09 -2.98
N ALA A 45 -2.74 -7.89 -4.08
CA ALA A 45 -4.16 -7.55 -4.05
C ALA A 45 -5.02 -8.51 -3.17
N PRO A 46 -4.84 -9.84 -3.21
CA PRO A 46 -5.58 -10.77 -2.34
C PRO A 46 -5.26 -10.61 -0.84
N GLU A 47 -4.08 -10.09 -0.49
CA GLU A 47 -3.67 -9.86 0.90
C GLU A 47 -4.23 -8.56 1.48
N LEU A 48 -4.67 -7.63 0.63
CA LEU A 48 -5.20 -6.31 1.03
C LEU A 48 -6.64 -6.07 0.53
N PRO A 49 -7.59 -6.95 0.86
CA PRO A 49 -8.97 -6.76 0.46
C PRO A 49 -9.54 -5.50 1.13
N LEU A 50 -10.33 -4.74 0.36
CA LEU A 50 -11.20 -3.75 0.96
C LEU A 50 -12.41 -4.46 1.57
N LEU A 51 -12.66 -4.16 2.84
CA LEU A 51 -13.75 -4.76 3.60
C LEU A 51 -14.89 -3.78 3.73
N ASP A 52 -16.11 -4.32 3.68
CA ASP A 52 -17.32 -3.59 4.00
C ASP A 52 -18.28 -4.44 4.85
N THR A 53 -17.85 -4.82 6.06
CA THR A 53 -18.67 -5.64 6.98
C THR A 53 -19.83 -4.85 7.61
N GLY A 54 -19.88 -3.53 7.39
CA GLY A 54 -20.80 -2.62 8.06
C GLY A 54 -20.25 -2.04 9.36
N SER A 55 -19.04 -2.43 9.80
CA SER A 55 -18.36 -1.88 10.97
C SER A 55 -17.08 -1.16 10.57
N LEU A 56 -17.12 0.19 10.56
CA LEU A 56 -15.93 1.03 10.30
C LEU A 56 -14.72 0.59 11.13
N ARG A 57 -14.94 0.30 12.41
CA ARG A 57 -13.86 -0.08 13.33
C ARG A 57 -13.21 -1.38 12.90
N GLU A 58 -14.01 -2.40 12.61
CA GLU A 58 -13.53 -3.71 12.20
C GLU A 58 -12.81 -3.64 10.87
N ASP A 59 -13.42 -2.97 9.89
CA ASP A 59 -12.91 -2.86 8.53
C ASP A 59 -11.56 -2.13 8.50
N LEU A 60 -11.45 -0.97 9.17
CA LEU A 60 -10.19 -0.22 9.24
C LEU A 60 -9.12 -0.95 10.04
N THR A 61 -9.48 -1.55 11.17
CA THR A 61 -8.51 -2.30 11.99
C THR A 61 -7.94 -3.46 11.18
N THR A 62 -8.78 -4.18 10.45
CA THR A 62 -8.36 -5.33 9.64
C THR A 62 -7.52 -4.89 8.45
N GLN A 63 -7.87 -3.80 7.77
CA GLN A 63 -7.06 -3.21 6.69
C GLN A 63 -5.65 -2.81 7.15
N VAL A 64 -5.54 -2.09 8.27
CA VAL A 64 -4.24 -1.66 8.81
C VAL A 64 -3.40 -2.87 9.24
N ARG A 65 -4.02 -3.89 9.83
CA ARG A 65 -3.37 -5.16 10.19
C ARG A 65 -2.86 -5.94 8.99
N ASN A 66 -3.68 -6.06 7.94
CA ASN A 66 -3.31 -6.74 6.71
C ASN A 66 -2.13 -6.03 6.04
N PHE A 67 -2.14 -4.70 6.00
CA PHE A 67 -1.01 -3.95 5.48
C PHE A 67 0.24 -4.11 6.34
N ALA A 68 0.13 -4.09 7.67
CA ALA A 68 1.25 -4.38 8.55
C ALA A 68 1.84 -5.79 8.33
N ARG A 69 1.00 -6.79 8.00
CA ARG A 69 1.43 -8.15 7.64
C ARG A 69 2.20 -8.16 6.32
N VAL A 70 1.69 -7.49 5.29
CA VAL A 70 2.38 -7.33 3.99
C VAL A 70 3.76 -6.70 4.19
N LEU A 71 3.83 -5.60 4.96
CA LEU A 71 5.10 -4.90 5.25
C LEU A 71 6.10 -5.79 6.00
N SER A 72 5.63 -6.73 6.82
CA SER A 72 6.47 -7.66 7.57
C SER A 72 6.98 -8.84 6.73
N GLY A 73 6.39 -9.07 5.55
CA GLY A 73 6.66 -10.22 4.69
C GLY A 73 7.54 -9.92 3.47
N ARG A 74 7.43 -10.79 2.45
CA ARG A 74 8.10 -10.60 1.14
C ARG A 74 7.58 -9.37 0.41
N GLY A 75 6.29 -9.08 0.54
CA GLY A 75 5.67 -7.89 -0.05
C GLY A 75 6.34 -6.59 0.40
N GLY A 76 6.61 -6.46 1.70
CA GLY A 76 7.36 -5.33 2.25
C GLY A 76 8.74 -5.16 1.61
N ARG A 77 9.52 -6.23 1.47
CA ARG A 77 10.88 -6.13 0.88
C ARG A 77 10.86 -5.61 -0.57
N MET A 78 9.89 -6.07 -1.37
CA MET A 78 9.67 -5.55 -2.72
C MET A 78 9.23 -4.07 -2.68
N LEU A 79 8.27 -3.74 -1.81
CA LEU A 79 7.77 -2.37 -1.65
C LEU A 79 8.89 -1.40 -1.28
N ARG A 80 9.76 -1.77 -0.33
CA ARG A 80 10.95 -0.99 0.05
C ARG A 80 11.87 -0.78 -1.15
N SER A 81 12.13 -1.83 -1.92
CA SER A 81 13.00 -1.75 -3.10
C SER A 81 12.46 -0.77 -4.14
N PHE A 82 11.15 -0.74 -4.38
CA PHE A 82 10.53 0.24 -5.28
C PHE A 82 10.67 1.67 -4.74
N ILE A 83 10.40 1.88 -3.46
CA ILE A 83 10.47 3.20 -2.83
C ILE A 83 11.91 3.74 -2.86
N VAL A 84 12.90 2.89 -2.61
CA VAL A 84 14.31 3.28 -2.72
C VAL A 84 14.67 3.64 -4.16
N ALA A 85 14.33 2.79 -5.13
CA ALA A 85 14.61 3.04 -6.55
C ALA A 85 13.91 4.31 -7.08
N ALA A 86 12.68 4.58 -6.65
CA ALA A 86 11.93 5.77 -7.03
C ALA A 86 12.59 7.10 -6.58
N ARG A 87 13.56 7.07 -5.65
CA ARG A 87 14.26 8.29 -5.23
C ARG A 87 15.29 8.78 -6.23
N SER A 88 15.83 7.88 -7.06
CA SER A 88 16.87 8.20 -8.05
C SER A 88 16.40 8.00 -9.49
N ASP A 89 15.27 7.32 -9.71
CA ASP A 89 14.72 7.02 -11.02
C ASP A 89 13.27 7.57 -11.16
N PRO A 90 13.07 8.66 -11.93
CA PRO A 90 11.76 9.25 -12.16
C PRO A 90 10.75 8.31 -12.83
N ASP A 91 11.19 7.38 -13.67
CA ASP A 91 10.31 6.44 -14.36
C ASP A 91 9.78 5.39 -13.39
N VAL A 92 10.62 4.93 -12.46
CA VAL A 92 10.19 4.07 -11.35
C VAL A 92 9.23 4.82 -10.44
N ALA A 93 9.50 6.09 -10.13
CA ALA A 93 8.61 6.91 -9.30
C ALA A 93 7.24 7.10 -9.94
N ALA A 94 7.20 7.38 -11.25
CA ALA A 94 5.97 7.53 -12.01
C ALA A 94 5.17 6.21 -12.04
N ALA A 95 5.83 5.10 -12.36
CA ALA A 95 5.18 3.78 -12.39
C ALA A 95 4.68 3.35 -11.00
N PHE A 96 5.47 3.57 -9.95
CA PHE A 96 5.06 3.25 -8.58
C PHE A 96 3.85 4.06 -8.14
N ARG A 97 3.82 5.35 -8.48
CA ARG A 97 2.68 6.21 -8.18
C ARG A 97 1.42 5.75 -8.90
N SER A 98 1.48 5.63 -10.23
CA SER A 98 0.29 5.39 -11.07
C SER A 98 -0.26 3.97 -10.95
N ILE A 99 0.59 2.97 -10.73
CA ILE A 99 0.18 1.56 -10.71
C ILE A 99 -0.13 1.10 -9.29
N TRP A 100 0.62 1.55 -8.28
CA TRP A 100 0.47 1.06 -6.91
C TRP A 100 -0.15 2.10 -5.97
N SER A 101 0.49 3.25 -5.78
CA SER A 101 0.12 4.19 -4.72
C SER A 101 -1.27 4.80 -4.92
N ASP A 102 -1.50 5.42 -6.07
CA ASP A 102 -2.72 6.20 -6.32
C ASP A 102 -3.96 5.30 -6.41
N PRO A 103 -3.95 4.15 -7.11
CA PRO A 103 -5.10 3.25 -7.15
C PRO A 103 -5.48 2.74 -5.76
N ARG A 104 -4.50 2.30 -4.95
CA ARG A 104 -4.76 1.82 -3.58
C ARG A 104 -5.35 2.91 -2.70
N ARG A 105 -4.87 4.15 -2.84
CA ARG A 105 -5.41 5.28 -2.10
C ARG A 105 -6.84 5.62 -2.55
N ALA A 106 -7.08 5.65 -3.86
CA ALA A 106 -8.40 5.91 -4.42
C ALA A 106 -9.43 4.88 -3.96
N GLU A 107 -9.10 3.59 -4.04
CA GLU A 107 -9.89 2.46 -3.54
C GLU A 107 -10.26 2.64 -2.05
N ALA A 108 -9.27 2.90 -1.20
CA ALA A 108 -9.50 3.08 0.24
C ALA A 108 -10.35 4.33 0.55
N ARG A 109 -10.15 5.41 -0.20
CA ARG A 109 -10.93 6.65 -0.08
C ARG A 109 -12.39 6.44 -0.46
N GLU A 110 -12.68 5.69 -1.53
CA GLU A 110 -14.06 5.36 -1.91
C GLU A 110 -14.76 4.49 -0.85
N MET A 111 -14.07 3.50 -0.29
CA MET A 111 -14.59 2.72 0.84
C MET A 111 -14.93 3.62 2.04
N LEU A 112 -14.03 4.55 2.41
CA LEU A 112 -14.30 5.51 3.48
C LEU A 112 -15.47 6.44 3.16
N ARG A 113 -15.59 6.89 1.91
CA ARG A 113 -16.71 7.71 1.43
C ARG A 113 -18.04 6.97 1.60
N HIS A 114 -18.13 5.70 1.22
CA HIS A 114 -19.33 4.88 1.45
C HIS A 114 -19.68 4.67 2.93
N LYS A 115 -18.68 4.67 3.82
CA LYS A 115 -18.92 4.62 5.27
C LYS A 115 -19.36 5.98 5.82
N GLN A 116 -18.85 7.07 5.27
CA GLN A 116 -19.27 8.43 5.58
C GLN A 116 -20.73 8.68 5.17
N THR A 117 -21.16 8.21 3.99
CA THR A 117 -22.57 8.36 3.55
C THR A 117 -23.55 7.59 4.44
N ARG A 118 -23.13 6.47 5.05
CA ARG A 118 -23.89 5.70 6.05
C ARG A 118 -23.81 6.27 7.47
N GLY A 119 -23.17 7.42 7.66
CA GLY A 119 -23.03 8.06 8.97
C GLY A 119 -22.06 7.37 9.93
N GLN A 120 -21.21 6.47 9.44
CA GLN A 120 -20.19 5.80 10.28
C GLN A 120 -18.96 6.68 10.51
N LEU A 121 -18.71 7.65 9.62
CA LEU A 121 -17.72 8.72 9.81
C LEU A 121 -18.42 10.07 9.89
N ARG A 122 -17.75 11.04 10.52
CA ARG A 122 -18.18 12.44 10.49
C ARG A 122 -18.25 12.94 9.05
N LYS A 123 -19.29 13.71 8.73
CA LYS A 123 -19.50 14.26 7.37
C LYS A 123 -18.40 15.22 6.92
N ASP A 124 -17.70 15.82 7.88
CA ASP A 124 -16.61 16.78 7.68
C ASP A 124 -15.22 16.15 7.77
N ALA A 125 -15.13 14.83 7.94
CA ALA A 125 -13.84 14.15 8.01
C ALA A 125 -13.10 14.25 6.68
N ASP A 126 -11.88 14.78 6.72
CA ASP A 126 -10.94 14.73 5.60
C ASP A 126 -10.45 13.27 5.44
N LEU A 127 -10.92 12.61 4.38
CA LEU A 127 -10.64 11.20 4.13
C LEU A 127 -9.16 10.97 3.77
N ASP A 128 -8.51 11.93 3.12
CA ASP A 128 -7.11 11.84 2.78
C ASP A 128 -6.25 11.93 4.05
N LEU A 129 -6.58 12.84 4.97
CA LEU A 129 -5.92 12.93 6.27
C LEU A 129 -6.14 11.67 7.13
N VAL A 130 -7.33 11.07 7.07
CA VAL A 130 -7.60 9.78 7.75
C VAL A 130 -6.68 8.69 7.20
N LEU A 131 -6.55 8.57 5.87
CA LEU A 131 -5.66 7.59 5.24
C LEU A 131 -4.19 7.85 5.61
N ASP A 132 -3.74 9.10 5.60
CA ASP A 132 -2.36 9.45 6.01
C ASP A 132 -2.09 9.11 7.46
N SER A 133 -3.08 9.31 8.34
CA SER A 133 -2.99 8.98 9.76
C SER A 133 -2.92 7.47 10.01
N LEU A 134 -3.52 6.65 9.15
CA LEU A 134 -3.50 5.18 9.26
C LEU A 134 -2.25 4.56 8.63
N TYR A 135 -1.85 5.01 7.44
CA TYR A 135 -0.78 4.39 6.66
C TYR A 135 0.59 5.06 6.86
N GLY A 136 0.62 6.38 7.09
CA GLY A 136 1.85 7.14 7.31
C GLY A 136 2.70 6.58 8.45
N PRO A 137 2.14 6.32 9.65
CA PRO A 137 2.92 5.75 10.75
C PRO A 137 3.46 4.34 10.48
N LEU A 138 2.74 3.53 9.68
CA LEU A 138 3.22 2.23 9.23
C LEU A 138 4.43 2.38 8.29
N TYR A 139 4.35 3.29 7.32
CA TYR A 139 5.48 3.63 6.45
C TYR A 139 6.65 4.23 7.21
N TYR A 140 6.40 5.08 8.22
CA TYR A 140 7.46 5.65 9.06
C TYR A 140 8.22 4.56 9.81
N ARG A 141 7.52 3.65 10.50
CA ARG A 141 8.19 2.52 11.16
C ARG A 141 8.94 1.64 10.16
N PHE A 142 8.30 1.34 9.05
CA PHE A 142 8.84 0.46 8.04
C PHE A 142 10.10 1.05 7.38
N LEU A 143 10.07 2.30 6.92
CA LEU A 143 11.13 2.92 6.13
C LEU A 143 12.18 3.63 6.99
N VAL A 144 11.75 4.38 8.00
CA VAL A 144 12.63 5.25 8.80
C VAL A 144 13.21 4.47 9.98
N LYS A 145 12.35 3.78 10.76
CA LYS A 145 12.82 2.97 11.88
C LYS A 145 13.38 1.61 11.44
N ASN A 146 13.16 1.21 10.19
CA ASN A 146 13.49 -0.11 9.67
C ASN A 146 12.92 -1.26 10.53
N GLU A 147 11.72 -1.05 11.07
CA GLU A 147 11.01 -2.00 11.93
C GLU A 147 9.75 -2.49 11.22
N SER A 148 9.49 -3.79 11.27
CA SER A 148 8.20 -4.35 10.84
C SER A 148 7.11 -3.96 11.84
N PRO A 149 6.04 -3.24 11.42
CA PRO A 149 4.98 -2.87 12.33
C PRO A 149 4.24 -4.13 12.82
N SER A 150 4.21 -4.32 14.14
CA SER A 150 3.51 -5.47 14.74
C SER A 150 1.99 -5.35 14.59
N GLN A 151 1.29 -6.49 14.65
CA GLN A 151 -0.18 -6.53 14.62
C GLN A 151 -0.78 -5.72 15.78
N LYS A 152 -0.21 -5.82 16.98
CA LYS A 152 -0.63 -5.02 18.14
C LYS A 152 -0.47 -3.51 17.90
N TYR A 153 0.59 -3.09 17.22
CA TYR A 153 0.77 -1.68 16.86
C TYR A 153 -0.27 -1.23 15.84
N ALA A 154 -0.54 -2.03 14.81
CA ALA A 154 -1.56 -1.74 13.80
C ALA A 154 -2.96 -1.57 14.42
N GLU A 155 -3.33 -2.46 15.35
CA GLU A 155 -4.59 -2.38 16.10
C GLU A 155 -4.68 -1.11 16.95
N ALA A 156 -3.63 -0.82 17.73
CA ALA A 156 -3.58 0.38 18.57
C ALA A 156 -3.66 1.67 17.72
N LEU A 157 -2.98 1.69 16.57
CA LEU A 157 -3.01 2.81 15.64
C LEU A 157 -4.41 3.03 15.05
N ALA A 158 -5.07 1.96 14.58
CA ALA A 158 -6.44 2.07 14.08
C ALA A 158 -7.38 2.57 15.18
N GLY A 159 -7.28 2.01 16.39
CA GLY A 159 -8.03 2.47 17.56
C GLY A 159 -7.86 3.95 17.84
N LEU A 160 -6.61 4.43 17.82
CA LEU A 160 -6.26 5.84 18.03
C LEU A 160 -6.90 6.76 17.00
N VAL A 161 -6.81 6.40 15.70
CA VAL A 161 -7.38 7.24 14.63
C VAL A 161 -8.91 7.24 14.68
N ILE A 162 -9.54 6.11 15.00
CA ILE A 162 -11.00 5.99 15.11
C ILE A 162 -11.55 6.75 16.31
N GLN A 163 -10.88 6.67 17.47
CA GLN A 163 -11.35 7.26 18.72
C GLN A 163 -10.90 8.72 18.91
N GLY A 164 -9.78 9.10 18.30
CA GLY A 164 -9.11 10.36 18.59
C GLY A 164 -8.38 10.34 19.94
N LEU A 165 -7.75 11.47 20.27
CA LEU A 165 -6.91 11.63 21.47
C LEU A 165 -7.64 12.23 22.67
N VAL A 166 -8.76 12.93 22.43
CA VAL A 166 -9.46 13.68 23.48
C VAL A 166 -10.24 12.70 24.35
N ALA A 167 -10.10 12.84 25.68
CA ALA A 167 -10.90 12.07 26.62
C ALA A 167 -12.40 12.36 26.43
N PRO A 168 -13.30 11.37 26.60
CA PRO A 168 -14.73 11.61 26.56
C PRO A 168 -15.08 12.73 27.56
N GLN A 169 -15.66 13.82 27.09
CA GLN A 169 -16.26 14.79 27.99
C GLN A 169 -17.47 14.12 28.66
N ARG A 170 -17.46 14.08 29.99
CA ARG A 170 -18.58 13.57 30.80
C ARG A 170 -19.78 14.51 30.72
#